data_AF-D2V706-F1
#
_entry.id   AF-D2V706-F1
#
_cell.length_a   1.000
_cell.length_b   1.000
_cell.length_c   1.000
_cell.angle_alpha   90.00
_cell.angle_beta   90.00
_cell.angle_gamma   90.00
#
_symmetry.space_group_name_H-M   'P 1'
#
loop_
_entity.id
_entity.type
_entity.pdbx_description
1 polymer ?
#
loop_
_entity_poly.entity_id
_entity_poly.type
_entity_poly.pdbx_seq_one_letter_code
_entity_poly.pdbx_strand_id
1 'polypeptide(L)'
;MLSTTSQIDKDNDSGDESEGSSELFKGYIKIDSSNKHWDMDQKQTKLFKKVKWVATEKVHGANFCFFMNEDLGGNIHIECAKRKSILSENDQFFYFQKLKERLTSKLENIFRMVKTNYPDLIHVYLFGEIFGGFYPNMPKLEGIEQPVQTGIWYTNDIEFYAFDIAIQKSDLIQIYLDYEVTLEIFSKSQLLYAEPLLIASYEECMDMDVKFDSKLPKKLGMPSLNESNYAEGVVIKPMKEINISKKGKLERAIIKRKIQEFSEKKYEQAVKWSTPTSNSSSNSIDELEVIKYEALACITENRLNNAISKIGNIDTKNKVQMNQLLQAYIQDVFDELNESGFQISSSQKSQLEEVITLESKKIIFQYFKKLQSK
;
A
#
# COMPACT_ATOMS: atom_id res chain seq x y z
N MET A 1 -17.52 -41.55 -61.92
CA MET A 1 -17.22 -40.18 -62.38
C MET A 1 -17.01 -39.31 -61.16
N LEU A 2 -15.96 -38.50 -61.24
CA LEU A 2 -15.41 -37.63 -60.19
C LEU A 2 -16.36 -36.53 -59.72
N SER A 3 -16.26 -36.16 -58.43
CA SER A 3 -16.06 -34.79 -57.90
C SER A 3 -16.58 -34.72 -56.45
N THR A 4 -15.71 -34.76 -55.42
CA THR A 4 -15.25 -33.61 -54.57
C THR A 4 -16.39 -32.71 -54.05
N THR A 5 -16.50 -32.46 -52.73
CA THR A 5 -15.64 -31.54 -51.96
C THR A 5 -15.68 -31.77 -50.43
N SER A 6 -14.56 -31.41 -49.80
CA SER A 6 -14.16 -31.42 -48.39
C SER A 6 -15.12 -30.81 -47.35
N GLN A 7 -15.10 -31.36 -46.12
CA GLN A 7 -15.36 -30.61 -44.90
C GLN A 7 -14.26 -30.88 -43.86
N ILE A 8 -13.84 -29.78 -43.26
CA ILE A 8 -12.73 -29.59 -42.33
C ILE A 8 -13.26 -29.85 -40.92
N ASP A 9 -12.61 -30.72 -40.17
CA ASP A 9 -12.81 -30.88 -38.74
C ASP A 9 -12.31 -29.64 -38.00
N LYS A 10 -13.19 -29.03 -37.21
CA LYS A 10 -12.84 -28.04 -36.18
C LYS A 10 -12.94 -28.72 -34.82
N ASP A 11 -11.78 -28.89 -34.21
CA ASP A 11 -11.62 -29.32 -32.83
C ASP A 11 -12.19 -28.31 -31.84
N ASN A 12 -12.71 -28.90 -30.76
CA ASN A 12 -13.30 -28.37 -29.53
C ASN A 12 -12.82 -27.00 -29.05
N ASP A 13 -13.79 -26.10 -28.89
CA ASP A 13 -13.72 -24.88 -28.09
C ASP A 13 -14.30 -25.19 -26.70
N SER A 14 -13.42 -25.46 -25.73
CA SER A 14 -13.77 -25.45 -24.30
C SER A 14 -13.74 -24.01 -23.82
N GLY A 15 -14.88 -23.33 -24.00
CA GLY A 15 -15.11 -21.95 -23.59
C GLY A 15 -14.95 -21.77 -22.08
N ASP A 16 -14.09 -20.81 -21.76
CA ASP A 16 -13.69 -20.32 -20.45
C ASP A 16 -14.90 -19.75 -19.67
N GLU A 17 -15.26 -20.34 -18.52
CA GLU A 17 -16.23 -19.74 -17.59
C GLU A 17 -15.64 -18.51 -16.84
N SER A 18 -14.39 -18.13 -17.12
CA SER A 18 -13.73 -16.98 -16.47
C SER A 18 -14.05 -15.61 -17.06
N GLU A 19 -14.75 -15.51 -18.20
CA GLU A 19 -15.02 -14.20 -18.82
C GLU A 19 -16.14 -13.39 -18.11
N GLY A 20 -16.97 -14.03 -17.28
CA GLY A 20 -18.10 -13.37 -16.61
C GLY A 20 -17.78 -12.53 -15.37
N SER A 21 -16.69 -12.83 -14.65
CA SER A 21 -16.35 -12.14 -13.38
C SER A 21 -15.70 -10.77 -13.61
N SER A 22 -14.99 -10.61 -14.73
CA SER A 22 -14.20 -9.41 -15.06
C SER A 22 -15.05 -8.16 -15.29
N GLU A 23 -16.23 -8.26 -15.90
CA GLU A 23 -17.12 -7.11 -16.16
C GLU A 23 -17.90 -6.63 -14.91
N LEU A 24 -17.94 -7.44 -13.84
CA LEU A 24 -18.74 -7.17 -12.63
C LEU A 24 -17.94 -6.57 -11.47
N PHE A 25 -16.60 -6.68 -11.50
CA PHE A 25 -15.77 -6.24 -10.38
C PHE A 25 -15.78 -4.71 -10.19
N LYS A 26 -16.25 -4.27 -9.03
CA LYS A 26 -16.17 -2.86 -8.60
C LYS A 26 -15.03 -2.67 -7.60
N GLY A 27 -13.96 -2.04 -8.09
CA GLY A 27 -12.76 -1.75 -7.32
C GLY A 27 -12.94 -0.71 -6.21
N TYR A 28 -11.99 -0.67 -5.28
CA TYR A 28 -12.05 0.24 -4.14
C TYR A 28 -11.84 1.71 -4.55
N ILE A 29 -12.61 2.60 -3.91
CA ILE A 29 -12.58 4.03 -4.22
C ILE A 29 -11.26 4.69 -3.82
N LYS A 30 -10.92 5.80 -4.49
CA LYS A 30 -9.89 6.70 -3.98
C LYS A 30 -10.44 7.48 -2.79
N ILE A 31 -9.64 7.58 -1.74
CA ILE A 31 -9.95 8.37 -0.55
C ILE A 31 -9.28 9.74 -0.68
N ASP A 32 -10.05 10.80 -0.45
CA ASP A 32 -9.56 12.18 -0.50
C ASP A 32 -8.91 12.61 0.82
N SER A 33 -8.00 13.59 0.75
CA SER A 33 -7.29 14.13 1.91
C SER A 33 -8.05 15.24 2.65
N SER A 34 -9.20 15.66 2.13
CA SER A 34 -9.91 16.84 2.59
C SER A 34 -11.41 16.67 2.36
N ASN A 35 -12.21 17.12 3.32
CA ASN A 35 -13.68 17.14 3.25
C ASN A 35 -14.24 18.44 2.66
N LYS A 36 -13.41 19.39 2.23
CA LYS A 36 -13.85 20.73 1.76
C LYS A 36 -14.83 20.72 0.59
N HIS A 37 -14.92 19.60 -0.13
CA HIS A 37 -15.78 19.43 -1.29
C HIS A 37 -17.11 18.73 -0.95
N TRP A 38 -17.34 18.37 0.31
CA TRP A 38 -18.58 17.79 0.79
C TRP A 38 -19.64 18.89 0.90
N ASP A 39 -20.70 18.72 0.13
CA ASP A 39 -21.83 19.65 0.05
C ASP A 39 -23.06 18.93 0.60
N MET A 40 -23.17 18.90 1.93
CA MET A 40 -24.19 18.13 2.63
C MET A 40 -25.50 18.89 2.76
N ASP A 41 -26.61 18.21 2.45
CA ASP A 41 -27.94 18.73 2.79
C ASP A 41 -28.20 18.71 4.32
N GLN A 42 -29.37 19.20 4.75
CA GLN A 42 -29.72 19.23 6.17
C GLN A 42 -29.83 17.83 6.81
N LYS A 43 -30.28 16.82 6.04
CA LYS A 43 -30.44 15.44 6.53
C LYS A 43 -29.07 14.78 6.68
N GLN A 44 -28.21 14.93 5.69
CA GLN A 44 -26.82 14.47 5.70
C GLN A 44 -26.05 15.12 6.85
N THR A 45 -26.19 16.43 7.05
CA THR A 45 -25.53 17.16 8.15
C THR A 45 -25.95 16.62 9.53
N LYS A 46 -27.25 16.35 9.72
CA LYS A 46 -27.75 15.75 10.98
C LYS A 46 -27.19 14.35 11.19
N LEU A 47 -27.13 13.53 10.15
CA LEU A 47 -26.60 12.18 10.23
C LEU A 47 -25.09 12.18 10.51
N PHE A 48 -24.34 13.05 9.82
CA PHE A 48 -22.91 13.27 9.97
C PHE A 48 -22.50 13.57 11.43
N LYS A 49 -23.25 14.46 12.08
CA LYS A 49 -23.00 14.84 13.49
C LYS A 49 -23.44 13.78 14.48
N LYS A 50 -24.40 12.93 14.11
CA LYS A 50 -24.95 11.89 15.00
C LYS A 50 -24.09 10.63 15.01
N VAL A 51 -23.49 10.26 13.88
CA VAL A 51 -22.69 9.04 13.77
C VAL A 51 -21.34 9.22 14.47
N LYS A 52 -20.86 8.16 15.12
CA LYS A 52 -19.47 8.09 15.58
C LYS A 52 -18.55 7.81 14.41
N TRP A 53 -17.34 8.30 14.50
CA TRP A 53 -16.29 8.14 13.52
C TRP A 53 -15.18 7.29 14.10
N VAL A 54 -14.49 6.57 13.23
CA VAL A 54 -13.30 5.78 13.57
C VAL A 54 -12.12 6.30 12.78
N ALA A 55 -10.97 6.38 13.44
CA ALA A 55 -9.68 6.50 12.78
C ALA A 55 -8.92 5.17 12.88
N THR A 56 -8.37 4.71 11.76
CA THR A 56 -7.54 3.48 11.69
C THR A 56 -6.20 3.80 11.06
N GLU A 57 -5.16 3.03 11.40
CA GLU A 57 -3.84 3.17 10.76
C GLU A 57 -3.97 3.01 9.24
N LYS A 58 -3.39 3.95 8.49
CA LYS A 58 -3.29 3.84 7.04
C LYS A 58 -1.99 3.10 6.70
N VAL A 59 -2.13 1.89 6.19
CA VAL A 59 -0.99 1.08 5.72
C VAL A 59 -0.54 1.57 4.34
N HIS A 60 0.77 1.64 4.18
CA HIS A 60 1.45 1.91 2.92
C HIS A 60 1.83 0.60 2.24
N GLY A 61 1.06 0.22 1.22
CA GLY A 61 1.24 -1.01 0.48
C GLY A 61 0.66 -0.90 -0.92
N ALA A 62 -0.06 -1.93 -1.34
CA ALA A 62 -0.91 -1.88 -2.51
C ALA A 62 -2.33 -2.30 -2.17
N ASN A 63 -3.32 -1.60 -2.71
CA ASN A 63 -4.71 -2.00 -2.51
C ASN A 63 -4.99 -3.36 -3.13
N PHE A 64 -5.61 -4.22 -2.34
CA PHE A 64 -5.89 -5.61 -2.68
C PHE A 64 -7.30 -5.99 -2.21
N CYS A 65 -7.92 -6.93 -2.92
CA CYS A 65 -9.26 -7.40 -2.60
C CYS A 65 -9.33 -8.90 -2.80
N PHE A 66 -9.95 -9.60 -1.85
CA PHE A 66 -10.50 -10.93 -2.10
C PHE A 66 -11.95 -10.76 -2.54
N PHE A 67 -12.24 -11.20 -3.75
CA PHE A 67 -13.56 -11.17 -4.36
C PHE A 67 -14.13 -12.58 -4.33
N MET A 68 -15.23 -12.77 -3.61
CA MET A 68 -15.70 -14.10 -3.25
C MET A 68 -17.17 -14.27 -3.59
N ASN A 69 -17.53 -15.47 -4.03
CA ASN A 69 -18.90 -15.89 -4.28
C ASN A 69 -19.07 -17.36 -3.91
N GLU A 70 -20.31 -17.81 -3.90
CA GLU A 70 -20.66 -19.21 -3.68
C GLU A 70 -21.39 -19.73 -4.91
N ASP A 71 -21.01 -20.91 -5.39
CA ASP A 71 -21.72 -21.59 -6.48
C ASP A 71 -22.98 -22.31 -5.98
N LEU A 72 -23.75 -22.89 -6.89
CA LEU A 72 -24.98 -23.63 -6.55
C LEU A 72 -24.71 -24.89 -5.70
N GLY A 73 -23.47 -25.39 -5.69
CA GLY A 73 -23.03 -26.52 -4.87
C GLY A 73 -22.58 -26.12 -3.47
N GLY A 74 -22.55 -24.83 -3.14
CA GLY A 74 -22.06 -24.32 -1.86
C GLY A 74 -20.53 -24.20 -1.79
N ASN A 75 -19.82 -24.31 -2.91
CA ASN A 75 -18.38 -24.08 -2.93
C ASN A 75 -18.10 -22.59 -3.01
N ILE A 76 -17.18 -22.13 -2.16
CA ILE A 76 -16.77 -20.73 -2.11
C ILE A 76 -15.63 -20.54 -3.09
N HIS A 77 -15.87 -19.71 -4.11
CA HIS A 77 -14.86 -19.27 -5.06
C HIS A 77 -14.20 -18.00 -4.54
N ILE A 78 -12.87 -17.95 -4.61
CA ILE A 78 -12.06 -16.82 -4.12
C ILE A 78 -11.17 -16.34 -5.26
N GLU A 79 -11.50 -15.19 -5.81
CA GLU A 79 -10.67 -14.44 -6.75
C GLU A 79 -9.90 -13.34 -6.01
N CYS A 80 -8.76 -12.94 -6.58
CA CYS A 80 -7.94 -11.85 -6.06
C CYS A 80 -7.99 -10.68 -7.03
N ALA A 81 -7.98 -9.46 -6.51
CA ALA A 81 -8.03 -8.27 -7.35
C ALA A 81 -7.12 -7.16 -6.82
N LYS A 82 -6.52 -6.42 -7.76
CA LYS A 82 -5.93 -5.11 -7.49
C LYS A 82 -7.03 -4.05 -7.56
N ARG A 83 -6.71 -2.80 -7.20
CA ARG A 83 -7.69 -1.70 -7.14
C ARG A 83 -8.65 -1.58 -8.31
N LYS A 84 -8.25 -1.93 -9.52
CA LYS A 84 -9.03 -1.68 -10.75
C LYS A 84 -9.44 -2.93 -11.51
N SER A 85 -8.95 -4.11 -11.16
CA SER A 85 -9.27 -5.33 -11.91
C SER A 85 -8.96 -6.57 -11.09
N ILE A 86 -9.63 -7.66 -11.44
CA ILE A 86 -9.28 -9.02 -11.02
C ILE A 86 -7.85 -9.35 -11.52
N LEU A 87 -7.16 -10.20 -10.77
CA LEU A 87 -5.84 -10.74 -11.07
C LEU A 87 -6.00 -12.17 -11.59
N SER A 88 -5.28 -12.49 -12.65
CA SER A 88 -5.15 -13.88 -13.11
C SER A 88 -4.25 -14.68 -12.16
N GLU A 89 -4.38 -16.01 -12.12
CA GLU A 89 -3.52 -16.85 -11.27
C GLU A 89 -2.03 -16.70 -11.56
N ASN A 90 -1.69 -16.35 -12.80
CA ASN A 90 -0.31 -16.17 -13.27
C ASN A 90 0.19 -14.72 -13.11
N ASP A 91 -0.67 -13.78 -12.70
CA ASP A 91 -0.28 -12.39 -12.53
C ASP A 91 0.83 -12.28 -11.48
N GLN A 92 1.84 -11.50 -11.82
CA GLN A 92 2.91 -11.20 -10.87
C GLN A 92 2.51 -9.94 -10.10
N PHE A 93 1.85 -10.13 -8.94
CA PHE A 93 1.37 -9.04 -8.09
C PHE A 93 1.70 -9.31 -6.61
N PHE A 94 2.90 -8.92 -6.18
CA PHE A 94 3.31 -8.95 -4.78
C PHE A 94 3.10 -10.31 -4.08
N TYR A 95 3.36 -11.41 -4.79
CA TYR A 95 3.28 -12.77 -4.25
C TYR A 95 1.89 -13.15 -3.69
N PHE A 96 0.82 -12.54 -4.20
CA PHE A 96 -0.53 -12.71 -3.68
C PHE A 96 -1.03 -14.15 -3.68
N GLN A 97 -0.47 -15.03 -4.53
CA GLN A 97 -0.81 -16.44 -4.59
C GLN A 97 -0.50 -17.15 -3.26
N LYS A 98 0.70 -16.94 -2.71
CA LYS A 98 1.10 -17.48 -1.40
C LYS A 98 0.20 -16.96 -0.28
N LEU A 99 -0.13 -15.67 -0.36
CA LEU A 99 -1.04 -15.02 0.60
C LEU A 99 -2.45 -15.60 0.51
N LYS A 100 -2.99 -15.79 -0.71
CA LYS A 100 -4.31 -16.40 -0.95
C LYS A 100 -4.36 -17.79 -0.33
N GLU A 101 -3.40 -18.65 -0.67
CA GLU A 101 -3.30 -20.01 -0.16
C GLU A 101 -3.30 -20.04 1.38
N ARG A 102 -2.46 -19.21 2.01
CA ARG A 102 -2.37 -19.12 3.47
C ARG A 102 -3.66 -18.64 4.13
N LEU A 103 -4.44 -17.80 3.46
CA LEU A 103 -5.63 -17.16 4.03
C LEU A 103 -6.94 -17.85 3.64
N THR A 104 -6.98 -18.78 2.69
CA THR A 104 -8.19 -19.43 2.16
C THR A 104 -9.20 -19.82 3.25
N SER A 105 -8.79 -20.60 4.25
CA SER A 105 -9.73 -21.05 5.29
C SER A 105 -10.31 -19.90 6.14
N LYS A 106 -9.54 -18.83 6.35
CA LYS A 106 -10.02 -17.62 7.06
C LYS A 106 -10.99 -16.83 6.18
N LEU A 107 -10.71 -16.75 4.89
CA LEU A 107 -11.55 -16.07 3.89
C LEU A 107 -12.92 -16.77 3.73
N GLU A 108 -12.92 -18.10 3.64
CA GLU A 108 -14.16 -18.87 3.62
C GLU A 108 -15.01 -18.65 4.89
N ASN A 109 -14.37 -18.60 6.06
CA ASN A 109 -15.07 -18.32 7.31
C ASN A 109 -15.72 -16.92 7.29
N ILE A 110 -14.97 -15.90 6.83
CA ILE A 110 -15.53 -14.54 6.64
C ILE A 110 -16.70 -14.57 5.69
N PHE A 111 -16.58 -15.24 4.54
CA PHE A 111 -17.67 -15.35 3.58
C PHE A 111 -18.92 -15.94 4.22
N ARG A 112 -18.79 -17.06 4.96
CA ARG A 112 -19.91 -17.70 5.66
C ARG A 112 -20.55 -16.79 6.72
N MET A 113 -19.74 -16.03 7.46
CA MET A 113 -20.23 -15.04 8.43
C MET A 113 -21.02 -13.93 7.74
N VAL A 114 -20.52 -13.39 6.62
CA VAL A 114 -21.23 -12.37 5.84
C VAL A 114 -22.52 -12.95 5.25
N LYS A 115 -22.47 -14.15 4.67
CA LYS A 115 -23.63 -14.85 4.09
C LYS A 115 -24.73 -15.12 5.13
N THR A 116 -24.35 -15.42 6.36
CA THR A 116 -25.30 -15.58 7.48
C THR A 116 -26.10 -14.30 7.74
N ASN A 117 -25.43 -13.14 7.69
CA ASN A 117 -26.08 -11.84 7.90
C ASN A 117 -26.81 -11.32 6.64
N TYR A 118 -26.37 -11.76 5.46
CA TYR A 118 -26.89 -11.32 4.15
C TYR A 118 -27.11 -12.54 3.23
N PRO A 119 -28.19 -13.33 3.44
CA PRO A 119 -28.41 -14.57 2.71
C PRO A 119 -28.56 -14.40 1.19
N ASP A 120 -28.99 -13.22 0.75
CA ASP A 120 -29.23 -12.84 -0.64
C ASP A 120 -28.00 -12.24 -1.35
N LEU A 121 -26.83 -12.20 -0.70
CA LEU A 121 -25.61 -11.76 -1.36
C LEU A 121 -25.21 -12.72 -2.49
N ILE A 122 -24.65 -12.14 -3.55
CA ILE A 122 -24.02 -12.85 -4.67
C ILE A 122 -22.50 -12.78 -4.53
N HIS A 123 -21.96 -11.60 -4.20
CA HIS A 123 -20.53 -11.42 -3.99
C HIS A 123 -20.21 -10.74 -2.66
N VAL A 124 -19.06 -11.12 -2.11
CA VAL A 124 -18.39 -10.44 -0.99
C VAL A 124 -17.06 -9.88 -1.50
N TYR A 125 -16.83 -8.61 -1.22
CA TYR A 125 -15.58 -7.91 -1.43
C TYR A 125 -14.92 -7.70 -0.08
N LEU A 126 -13.78 -8.35 0.15
CA LEU A 126 -12.94 -8.09 1.31
C LEU A 126 -11.77 -7.20 0.89
N PHE A 127 -11.90 -5.90 1.12
CA PHE A 127 -10.88 -4.93 0.78
C PHE A 127 -9.83 -4.81 1.87
N GLY A 128 -8.58 -4.73 1.43
CA GLY A 128 -7.44 -4.50 2.30
C GLY A 128 -6.24 -3.92 1.55
N GLU A 129 -5.12 -3.91 2.26
CA GLU A 129 -3.82 -3.56 1.71
C GLU A 129 -2.93 -4.80 1.78
N ILE A 130 -2.31 -5.18 0.65
CA ILE A 130 -1.17 -6.11 0.65
C ILE A 130 0.09 -5.30 0.94
N PHE A 131 0.94 -5.75 1.86
CA PHE A 131 2.10 -4.98 2.33
C PHE A 131 3.23 -5.90 2.83
N GLY A 132 4.37 -5.30 3.16
CA GLY A 132 5.53 -6.01 3.73
C GLY A 132 6.55 -6.46 2.67
N GLY A 133 7.23 -7.55 2.96
CA GLY A 133 8.26 -8.18 2.13
C GLY A 133 9.68 -7.71 2.40
N PHE A 134 9.88 -6.83 3.39
CA PHE A 134 11.18 -6.47 3.92
C PHE A 134 11.04 -5.89 5.32
N TYR A 135 11.96 -6.27 6.21
CA TYR A 135 12.12 -5.67 7.52
C TYR A 135 13.61 -5.59 7.87
N PRO A 136 14.12 -4.44 8.34
CA PRO A 136 15.52 -4.31 8.72
C PRO A 136 15.93 -5.35 9.78
N ASN A 137 17.14 -5.90 9.64
CA ASN A 137 17.71 -6.90 10.55
C ASN A 137 16.92 -8.22 10.67
N MET A 138 16.01 -8.50 9.74
CA MET A 138 15.32 -9.78 9.63
C MET A 138 15.78 -10.53 8.37
N PRO A 139 15.82 -11.88 8.40
CA PRO A 139 16.22 -12.66 7.24
C PRO A 139 15.23 -12.47 6.09
N LYS A 140 15.74 -12.45 4.86
CA LYS A 140 14.90 -12.55 3.66
C LYS A 140 14.23 -13.92 3.62
N LEU A 141 12.92 -13.94 3.38
CA LEU A 141 12.17 -15.18 3.25
C LEU A 141 12.18 -15.68 1.80
N GLU A 142 12.12 -17.00 1.64
CA GLU A 142 12.20 -17.64 0.33
C GLU A 142 11.02 -17.26 -0.59
N GLY A 143 11.35 -16.84 -1.81
CA GLY A 143 10.41 -16.41 -2.83
C GLY A 143 9.64 -15.14 -2.46
N ILE A 144 10.27 -14.25 -1.69
CA ILE A 144 9.92 -12.84 -1.53
C ILE A 144 11.17 -12.06 -1.91
N GLU A 145 11.18 -11.53 -3.13
CA GLU A 145 12.37 -10.92 -3.71
C GLU A 145 12.47 -9.42 -3.42
N GLN A 146 11.33 -8.75 -3.31
CA GLN A 146 11.26 -7.31 -3.09
C GLN A 146 10.05 -6.94 -2.21
N PRO A 147 10.14 -5.83 -1.44
CA PRO A 147 9.00 -5.34 -0.68
C PRO A 147 7.91 -4.75 -1.58
N VAL A 148 6.69 -4.68 -1.04
CA VAL A 148 5.54 -4.06 -1.71
C VAL A 148 5.73 -2.54 -1.83
N GLN A 149 6.20 -1.91 -0.76
CA GLN A 149 6.52 -0.49 -0.67
C GLN A 149 7.75 -0.28 0.23
N THR A 150 8.37 0.88 0.13
CA THR A 150 9.54 1.28 0.93
C THR A 150 9.20 2.43 1.88
N GLY A 151 10.05 2.64 2.88
CA GLY A 151 9.98 3.80 3.79
C GLY A 151 9.10 3.61 5.03
N ILE A 152 8.30 2.54 5.08
CA ILE A 152 7.65 2.05 6.31
C ILE A 152 7.81 0.53 6.36
N TRP A 153 8.43 0.03 7.41
CA TRP A 153 8.79 -1.38 7.53
C TRP A 153 7.81 -2.10 8.44
N TYR A 154 7.07 -3.08 7.91
CA TYR A 154 6.02 -3.75 8.69
C TYR A 154 6.37 -5.20 9.06
N THR A 155 6.92 -5.96 8.12
CA THR A 155 7.32 -7.37 8.28
C THR A 155 8.20 -7.81 7.10
N ASN A 156 9.06 -8.81 7.32
CA ASN A 156 9.89 -9.44 6.28
C ASN A 156 9.11 -10.45 5.42
N ASP A 157 7.84 -10.71 5.74
CA ASP A 157 6.90 -11.49 4.94
C ASP A 157 5.88 -10.58 4.22
N ILE A 158 5.08 -11.14 3.32
CA ILE A 158 3.91 -10.48 2.74
C ILE A 158 2.70 -10.72 3.62
N GLU A 159 1.97 -9.66 3.95
CA GLU A 159 0.75 -9.74 4.77
C GLU A 159 -0.42 -8.98 4.15
N PHE A 160 -1.62 -9.29 4.63
CA PHE A 160 -2.87 -8.64 4.24
C PHE A 160 -3.50 -7.89 5.41
N TYR A 161 -3.79 -6.61 5.22
CA TYR A 161 -4.46 -5.76 6.20
C TYR A 161 -5.88 -5.44 5.76
N ALA A 162 -6.86 -6.20 6.26
CA ALA A 162 -8.27 -6.00 5.91
C ALA A 162 -8.80 -4.68 6.49
N PHE A 163 -9.50 -3.86 5.69
CA PHE A 163 -10.04 -2.59 6.18
C PHE A 163 -11.53 -2.37 5.90
N ASP A 164 -12.12 -3.03 4.90
CA ASP A 164 -13.54 -2.89 4.57
C ASP A 164 -14.12 -4.18 3.99
N ILE A 165 -15.42 -4.38 4.23
CA ILE A 165 -16.21 -5.39 3.53
C ILE A 165 -17.29 -4.66 2.72
N ALA A 166 -17.48 -5.05 1.46
CA ALA A 166 -18.66 -4.71 0.69
C ALA A 166 -19.36 -5.98 0.22
N ILE A 167 -20.65 -5.88 -0.04
CA ILE A 167 -21.44 -6.96 -0.62
C ILE A 167 -22.11 -6.48 -1.89
N GLN A 168 -22.45 -7.42 -2.76
CA GLN A 168 -23.28 -7.17 -3.92
C GLN A 168 -24.43 -8.17 -3.91
N LYS A 169 -25.63 -7.67 -4.12
CA LYS A 169 -26.87 -8.45 -4.18
C LYS A 169 -27.36 -8.56 -5.62
N SER A 170 -28.57 -9.08 -5.81
CA SER A 170 -29.21 -9.28 -7.12
C SER A 170 -29.39 -8.02 -7.96
N ASP A 171 -29.42 -6.84 -7.34
CA ASP A 171 -29.46 -5.54 -8.04
C ASP A 171 -28.10 -5.12 -8.65
N LEU A 172 -27.06 -5.94 -8.44
CA LEU A 172 -25.68 -5.69 -8.86
C LEU A 172 -25.09 -4.38 -8.29
N ILE A 173 -25.71 -3.81 -7.26
CA ILE A 173 -25.19 -2.65 -6.55
C ILE A 173 -24.23 -3.13 -5.46
N GLN A 174 -23.02 -2.59 -5.48
CA GLN A 174 -22.06 -2.80 -4.42
C GLN A 174 -22.37 -1.85 -3.27
N ILE A 175 -22.50 -2.40 -2.06
CA ILE A 175 -22.80 -1.67 -0.83
C ILE A 175 -21.73 -2.02 0.20
N TYR A 176 -21.08 -1.00 0.75
CA TYR A 176 -20.16 -1.18 1.88
C TYR A 176 -20.95 -1.50 3.14
N LEU A 177 -20.45 -2.47 3.92
CA LEU A 177 -21.02 -2.76 5.23
C LEU A 177 -20.63 -1.65 6.22
N ASP A 178 -21.51 -1.39 7.19
CA ASP A 178 -21.17 -0.56 8.33
C ASP A 178 -19.89 -1.07 8.98
N TYR A 179 -18.99 -0.16 9.35
CA TYR A 179 -17.72 -0.55 9.95
C TYR A 179 -17.94 -1.25 11.30
N GLU A 180 -19.01 -0.96 12.03
CA GLU A 180 -19.39 -1.73 13.23
C GLU A 180 -19.59 -3.23 12.94
N VAL A 181 -20.27 -3.57 11.85
CA VAL A 181 -20.50 -4.96 11.42
C VAL A 181 -19.20 -5.58 10.91
N THR A 182 -18.43 -4.81 10.14
CA THR A 182 -17.14 -5.24 9.62
C THR A 182 -16.16 -5.56 10.76
N LEU A 183 -16.12 -4.73 11.79
CA LEU A 183 -15.28 -4.91 12.96
C LEU A 183 -15.66 -6.18 13.74
N GLU A 184 -16.95 -6.46 13.90
CA GLU A 184 -17.41 -7.70 14.52
C GLU A 184 -16.92 -8.92 13.74
N ILE A 185 -17.04 -8.90 12.41
CA ILE A 185 -16.57 -9.99 11.54
C ILE A 185 -15.05 -10.15 11.67
N PHE A 186 -14.29 -9.06 11.59
CA PHE A 186 -12.83 -9.09 11.71
C PHE A 186 -12.35 -9.62 13.06
N SER A 187 -13.02 -9.24 14.16
CA SER A 187 -12.66 -9.72 15.50
C SER A 187 -12.74 -11.26 15.65
N LYS A 188 -13.52 -11.92 14.79
CA LYS A 188 -13.75 -13.37 14.79
C LYS A 188 -13.02 -14.09 13.66
N SER A 189 -12.34 -13.38 12.75
CA SER A 189 -11.77 -13.97 11.53
C SER A 189 -10.29 -14.35 11.61
N GLN A 190 -9.59 -13.96 12.68
CA GLN A 190 -8.13 -14.15 12.84
C GLN A 190 -7.30 -13.55 11.69
N LEU A 191 -7.86 -12.61 10.92
CA LEU A 191 -7.11 -11.80 9.98
C LEU A 191 -6.40 -10.65 10.71
N LEU A 192 -5.36 -10.11 10.10
CA LEU A 192 -4.87 -8.79 10.43
C LEU A 192 -5.81 -7.76 9.79
N TYR A 193 -6.27 -6.77 10.57
CA TYR A 193 -7.26 -5.81 10.11
C TYR A 193 -7.06 -4.42 10.72
N ALA A 194 -7.70 -3.44 10.09
CA ALA A 194 -7.79 -2.05 10.48
C ALA A 194 -8.48 -1.90 11.83
N GLU A 195 -7.73 -2.01 12.91
CA GLU A 195 -8.22 -1.79 14.27
C GLU A 195 -8.43 -0.28 14.54
N PRO A 196 -9.47 0.08 15.32
CA PRO A 196 -9.66 1.44 15.76
C PRO A 196 -8.47 1.97 16.57
N LEU A 197 -7.88 3.08 16.10
CA LEU A 197 -6.97 3.90 16.90
C LEU A 197 -7.74 4.85 17.82
N LEU A 198 -8.88 5.35 17.32
CA LEU A 198 -9.79 6.26 18.01
C LEU A 198 -11.21 6.06 17.49
N ILE A 199 -12.19 6.01 18.38
CA ILE A 199 -13.62 6.09 18.05
C ILE A 199 -14.21 7.32 18.74
N ALA A 200 -14.57 8.34 17.99
CA ALA A 200 -14.94 9.65 18.53
C ALA A 200 -15.93 10.40 17.63
N SER A 201 -16.14 11.70 17.85
CA SER A 201 -16.77 12.57 16.84
C SER A 201 -15.85 12.75 15.62
N TYR A 202 -16.40 13.30 14.52
CA TYR A 202 -15.61 13.61 13.33
C TYR A 202 -14.47 14.58 13.65
N GLU A 203 -14.79 15.65 14.39
CA GLU A 203 -13.86 16.72 14.76
C GLU A 203 -12.72 16.17 15.63
N GLU A 204 -13.02 15.35 16.63
CA GLU A 204 -12.01 14.69 17.47
C GLU A 204 -11.09 13.76 16.64
N CYS A 205 -11.64 13.00 15.69
CA CYS A 205 -10.83 12.18 14.78
C CYS A 205 -9.96 13.05 13.84
N MET A 206 -10.45 14.23 13.45
CA MET A 206 -9.69 15.19 12.64
C MET A 206 -8.59 15.91 13.40
N ASP A 207 -8.72 16.02 14.72
CA ASP A 207 -7.74 16.66 15.59
C ASP A 207 -6.67 15.69 16.13
N MET A 208 -6.85 14.38 15.92
CA MET A 208 -5.88 13.38 16.35
C MET A 208 -4.49 13.64 15.73
N ASP A 209 -3.45 13.34 16.49
CA ASP A 209 -2.09 13.30 15.95
C ASP A 209 -1.95 12.10 15.01
N VAL A 210 -1.51 12.38 13.79
CA VAL A 210 -1.31 11.38 12.74
C VAL A 210 0.14 10.93 12.64
N LYS A 211 1.06 11.56 13.39
CA LYS A 211 2.47 11.20 13.45
C LYS A 211 2.71 10.27 14.63
N PHE A 212 2.65 8.98 14.37
CA PHE A 212 2.94 7.92 15.34
C PHE A 212 3.71 6.79 14.66
N ASP A 213 4.50 6.04 15.44
CA ASP A 213 5.14 4.82 14.95
C ASP A 213 4.09 3.77 14.60
N SER A 214 4.24 3.11 13.44
CA SER A 214 3.34 2.04 13.03
C SER A 214 3.21 0.99 14.13
N LYS A 215 1.97 0.57 14.41
CA LYS A 215 1.69 -0.43 15.45
C LYS A 215 1.84 -1.86 14.94
N LEU A 216 1.88 -2.03 13.61
CA LEU A 216 1.86 -3.34 12.97
C LEU A 216 3.14 -4.17 13.16
N PRO A 217 4.37 -3.62 13.13
CA PRO A 217 5.58 -4.42 13.34
C PRO A 217 5.52 -5.22 14.64
N LYS A 218 5.18 -4.54 15.75
CA LYS A 218 5.04 -5.18 17.04
C LYS A 218 3.94 -6.25 17.05
N LYS A 219 2.81 -5.99 16.39
CA LYS A 219 1.70 -6.94 16.27
C LYS A 219 2.07 -8.18 15.46
N LEU A 220 2.99 -8.04 14.51
CA LEU A 220 3.53 -9.11 13.67
C LEU A 220 4.78 -9.77 14.26
N GLY A 221 5.16 -9.42 15.50
CA GLY A 221 6.31 -10.01 16.18
C GLY A 221 7.67 -9.53 15.66
N MET A 222 7.72 -8.42 14.94
CA MET A 222 8.96 -7.83 14.47
C MET A 222 9.73 -7.11 15.59
N PRO A 223 11.07 -7.11 15.56
CA PRO A 223 11.89 -6.41 16.54
C PRO A 223 11.73 -4.89 16.45
N SER A 224 12.03 -4.17 17.51
CA SER A 224 12.07 -2.70 17.45
C SER A 224 13.20 -2.20 16.55
N LEU A 225 12.96 -1.10 15.84
CA LEU A 225 13.96 -0.42 15.02
C LEU A 225 14.67 0.66 15.83
N ASN A 226 15.89 1.00 15.40
CA ASN A 226 16.69 2.05 16.03
C ASN A 226 16.13 3.45 15.77
N GLU A 227 15.47 3.64 14.63
CA GLU A 227 14.79 4.87 14.25
C GLU A 227 13.27 4.73 14.31
N SER A 228 12.57 5.87 14.39
CA SER A 228 11.11 5.90 14.27
C SER A 228 10.65 5.40 12.90
N ASN A 229 9.65 4.52 12.92
CA ASN A 229 9.03 3.92 11.75
C ASN A 229 7.60 4.44 11.65
N TYR A 230 7.49 5.73 11.34
CA TYR A 230 6.22 6.43 11.32
C TYR A 230 5.24 5.80 10.35
N ALA A 231 4.00 5.60 10.81
CA ALA A 231 2.89 5.23 9.95
C ALA A 231 2.67 6.31 8.87
N GLU A 232 2.10 5.91 7.73
CA GLU A 232 1.76 6.87 6.66
C GLU A 232 0.76 7.91 7.16
N GLY A 233 -0.13 7.49 8.06
CA GLY A 233 -1.11 8.32 8.74
C GLY A 233 -2.36 7.50 9.09
N VAL A 234 -3.53 8.08 8.87
CA VAL A 234 -4.82 7.48 9.25
C VAL A 234 -5.86 7.56 8.13
N VAL A 235 -6.79 6.62 8.15
CA VAL A 235 -8.07 6.70 7.43
C VAL A 235 -9.17 6.97 8.45
N ILE A 236 -10.02 7.95 8.16
CA ILE A 236 -11.14 8.35 9.01
C ILE A 236 -12.44 8.10 8.26
N LYS A 237 -13.32 7.30 8.84
CA LYS A 237 -14.62 6.90 8.27
C LYS A 237 -15.68 6.76 9.37
N PRO A 238 -16.98 6.83 9.06
CA PRO A 238 -18.02 6.67 10.07
C PRO A 238 -18.15 5.21 10.50
N MET A 239 -18.61 4.98 11.73
CA MET A 239 -18.93 3.63 12.24
C MET A 239 -20.11 3.00 11.49
N LYS A 240 -21.05 3.84 11.01
CA LYS A 240 -22.16 3.46 10.13
C LYS A 240 -22.02 4.19 8.82
N GLU A 241 -22.20 3.51 7.70
CA GLU A 241 -22.03 4.09 6.38
C GLU A 241 -22.98 5.26 6.16
N ILE A 242 -22.42 6.39 5.72
CA ILE A 242 -23.19 7.56 5.31
C ILE A 242 -22.70 8.00 3.93
N ASN A 243 -23.67 8.28 3.06
CA ASN A 243 -23.40 8.87 1.76
C ASN A 243 -23.62 10.38 1.82
N ILE A 244 -22.64 11.10 1.29
CA ILE A 244 -22.57 12.57 1.28
C ILE A 244 -22.50 13.05 -0.16
N SER A 245 -23.08 14.22 -0.42
CA SER A 245 -23.06 14.79 -1.76
C SER A 245 -21.73 15.51 -2.05
N LYS A 246 -21.21 15.29 -3.25
CA LYS A 246 -20.06 15.97 -3.84
C LYS A 246 -20.35 16.25 -5.29
N LYS A 247 -20.42 17.53 -5.65
CA LYS A 247 -20.70 17.97 -7.03
C LYS A 247 -21.93 17.27 -7.64
N GLY A 248 -22.98 17.07 -6.84
CA GLY A 248 -24.23 16.42 -7.26
C GLY A 248 -24.19 14.89 -7.33
N LYS A 249 -23.09 14.23 -6.91
CA LYS A 249 -23.00 12.76 -6.80
C LYS A 249 -22.88 12.34 -5.34
N LEU A 250 -23.51 11.24 -4.98
CA LEU A 250 -23.33 10.63 -3.67
C LEU A 250 -22.02 9.85 -3.62
N GLU A 251 -21.24 10.06 -2.57
CA GLU A 251 -20.03 9.31 -2.28
C GLU A 251 -19.96 8.93 -0.80
N ARG A 252 -19.10 7.96 -0.48
CA ARG A 252 -18.83 7.52 0.88
C ARG A 252 -18.14 8.64 1.66
N ALA A 253 -18.58 8.90 2.89
CA ALA A 253 -17.95 9.88 3.77
C ALA A 253 -16.67 9.32 4.40
N ILE A 254 -15.58 9.31 3.62
CA ILE A 254 -14.29 8.77 4.06
C ILE A 254 -13.15 9.71 3.63
N ILE A 255 -12.19 9.91 4.51
CA ILE A 255 -11.01 10.73 4.24
C ILE A 255 -9.74 10.06 4.76
N LYS A 256 -8.59 10.51 4.27
CA LYS A 256 -7.28 10.09 4.75
C LYS A 256 -6.48 11.30 5.20
N ARG A 257 -5.72 11.16 6.28
CA ARG A 257 -4.72 12.15 6.71
C ARG A 257 -3.38 11.46 6.73
N LYS A 258 -2.36 12.12 6.17
CA LYS A 258 -1.00 11.60 6.15
C LYS A 258 -0.08 12.54 6.92
N ILE A 259 1.03 12.01 7.41
CA ILE A 259 2.13 12.85 7.92
C ILE A 259 2.72 13.69 6.78
N GLN A 260 3.29 14.84 7.11
CA GLN A 260 3.84 15.76 6.10
C GLN A 260 5.07 15.15 5.40
N GLU A 261 5.86 14.41 6.18
CA GLU A 261 7.06 13.69 5.79
C GLU A 261 6.77 12.59 4.75
N PHE A 262 5.52 12.13 4.61
CA PHE A 262 5.16 11.11 3.62
C PHE A 262 5.38 11.56 2.16
N SER A 263 5.59 12.86 1.93
CA SER A 263 6.02 13.40 0.64
C SER A 263 7.52 13.19 0.34
N GLU A 264 8.28 12.63 1.27
CA GLU A 264 9.70 12.32 1.11
C GLU A 264 9.94 11.14 0.15
N LYS A 265 11.08 11.18 -0.55
CA LYS A 265 11.44 10.18 -1.56
C LYS A 265 11.51 8.74 -1.01
N LYS A 266 11.84 8.55 0.27
CA LYS A 266 11.96 7.20 0.88
C LYS A 266 10.67 6.37 0.75
N TYR A 267 9.52 7.05 0.66
CA TYR A 267 8.20 6.42 0.49
C TYR A 267 7.85 6.07 -0.97
N GLU A 268 8.67 6.48 -1.94
CA GLU A 268 8.44 6.32 -3.39
C GLU A 268 9.52 5.48 -4.10
N GLN A 269 10.42 4.83 -3.35
CA GLN A 269 11.59 4.13 -3.89
C GLN A 269 11.30 2.69 -4.36
N ALA A 270 10.10 2.17 -4.12
CA ALA A 270 9.73 0.82 -4.56
C ALA A 270 9.82 0.68 -6.09
N VAL A 271 10.48 -0.39 -6.56
CA VAL A 271 10.59 -0.70 -7.98
C VAL A 271 9.21 -1.00 -8.56
N LYS A 272 8.89 -0.39 -9.71
CA LYS A 272 7.68 -0.75 -10.45
C LYS A 272 7.77 -2.22 -10.84
N TRP A 273 6.80 -3.00 -10.39
CA TRP A 273 6.69 -4.40 -10.77
C TRP A 273 6.47 -4.50 -12.29
N SER A 274 7.52 -4.85 -13.03
CA SER A 274 7.45 -5.13 -14.46
C SER A 274 7.05 -6.59 -14.67
N THR A 275 6.03 -6.84 -15.49
CA THR A 275 5.85 -8.16 -16.12
C THR A 275 7.11 -8.46 -16.92
N PRO A 276 7.83 -9.56 -16.67
CA PRO A 276 9.01 -9.86 -17.45
C PRO A 276 8.57 -10.19 -18.88
N THR A 277 8.86 -9.28 -19.81
CA THR A 277 8.94 -9.64 -21.22
C THR A 277 10.00 -10.72 -21.33
N SER A 278 9.59 -11.88 -21.83
CA SER A 278 10.44 -13.03 -22.13
C SER A 278 11.79 -12.62 -22.70
N ASN A 279 12.86 -13.17 -22.09
CA ASN A 279 14.30 -13.01 -22.38
C ASN A 279 15.03 -11.98 -21.51
N SER A 280 15.25 -12.34 -20.25
CA SER A 280 16.52 -12.03 -19.56
C SER A 280 16.77 -13.10 -18.50
N SER A 281 17.59 -14.08 -18.86
CA SER A 281 18.19 -15.04 -17.96
C SER A 281 19.26 -14.36 -17.10
N SER A 282 18.92 -14.02 -15.87
CA SER A 282 19.82 -14.01 -14.70
C SER A 282 18.99 -13.86 -13.42
N ASN A 283 18.80 -14.99 -12.75
CA ASN A 283 18.21 -15.10 -11.42
C ASN A 283 19.24 -14.67 -10.37
N SER A 284 19.09 -13.46 -9.84
CA SER A 284 19.48 -12.98 -8.50
C SER A 284 19.32 -11.45 -8.54
N ILE A 285 18.57 -10.87 -7.59
CA ILE A 285 18.66 -9.43 -7.38
C ILE A 285 20.06 -9.16 -6.83
N ASP A 286 20.80 -8.30 -7.52
CA ASP A 286 22.14 -7.87 -7.14
C ASP A 286 22.08 -7.28 -5.73
N GLU A 287 22.86 -7.81 -4.80
CA GLU A 287 23.03 -7.28 -3.43
C GLU A 287 23.30 -5.76 -3.44
N LEU A 288 23.95 -5.28 -4.51
CA LEU A 288 24.16 -3.86 -4.78
C LEU A 288 22.86 -3.04 -4.90
N GLU A 289 21.80 -3.58 -5.51
CA GLU A 289 20.52 -2.88 -5.66
C GLU A 289 19.84 -2.70 -4.29
N VAL A 290 19.92 -3.68 -3.39
CA VAL A 290 19.41 -3.54 -2.02
C VAL A 290 20.16 -2.45 -1.26
N ILE A 291 21.49 -2.49 -1.30
CA ILE A 291 22.33 -1.48 -0.64
C ILE A 291 22.06 -0.08 -1.23
N LYS A 292 21.76 0.00 -2.53
CA LYS A 292 21.41 1.25 -3.20
C LYS A 292 20.08 1.82 -2.71
N TYR A 293 19.07 1.00 -2.41
CA TYR A 293 17.83 1.50 -1.80
C TYR A 293 18.09 2.12 -0.43
N GLU A 294 18.87 1.45 0.41
CA GLU A 294 19.23 1.95 1.74
C GLU A 294 20.05 3.24 1.67
N ALA A 295 21.01 3.28 0.73
CA ALA A 295 21.78 4.49 0.47
C ALA A 295 20.89 5.66 0.06
N LEU A 296 19.89 5.42 -0.78
CA LEU A 296 18.94 6.44 -1.23
C LEU A 296 17.96 6.87 -0.12
N ALA A 297 17.59 5.97 0.78
CA ALA A 297 16.75 6.28 1.94
C ALA A 297 17.46 7.20 2.95
N CYS A 298 18.78 7.07 3.06
CA CYS A 298 19.61 7.95 3.89
C CYS A 298 19.68 9.39 3.35
N ILE A 299 19.40 9.64 2.06
CA ILE A 299 19.44 10.97 1.43
C ILE A 299 18.23 11.81 1.85
N THR A 300 18.35 12.54 2.96
CA THR A 300 17.28 13.36 3.55
C THR A 300 17.67 14.84 3.73
N GLU A 301 16.68 15.73 3.76
CA GLU A 301 16.91 17.16 4.05
C GLU A 301 17.51 17.37 5.46
N ASN A 302 17.21 16.49 6.41
CA ASN A 302 17.81 16.52 7.75
C ASN A 302 19.32 16.29 7.71
N ARG A 303 19.79 15.28 6.97
CA ARG A 303 21.24 15.05 6.80
C ARG A 303 21.92 16.15 6.00
N LEU A 304 21.23 16.74 5.03
CA LEU A 304 21.73 17.95 4.37
C LEU A 304 21.92 19.09 5.39
N ASN A 305 20.96 19.33 6.27
CA ASN A 305 21.07 20.35 7.32
C ASN A 305 22.22 20.05 8.28
N ASN A 306 22.45 18.79 8.64
CA ASN A 306 23.60 18.36 9.42
C ASN A 306 24.91 18.70 8.71
N ALA A 307 25.02 18.36 7.41
CA ALA A 307 26.18 18.70 6.60
C ALA A 307 26.42 20.22 6.48
N ILE A 308 25.35 21.02 6.33
CA ILE A 308 25.42 22.48 6.34
C ILE A 308 25.95 22.99 7.69
N SER A 309 25.46 22.45 8.80
CA SER A 309 25.88 22.89 10.14
C SER A 309 27.37 22.65 10.43
N LYS A 310 27.96 21.59 9.84
CA LYS A 310 29.39 21.25 9.92
C LYS A 310 30.28 22.22 9.13
N ILE A 311 29.73 22.90 8.13
CA ILE A 311 30.46 23.84 7.24
C ILE A 311 30.21 25.30 7.64
N GLY A 312 29.01 25.61 8.14
CA GLY A 312 28.60 26.96 8.52
C GLY A 312 27.90 27.70 7.37
N ASN A 313 28.24 28.97 7.16
CA ASN A 313 27.58 29.81 6.16
C ASN A 313 28.04 29.43 4.74
N ILE A 314 27.09 29.06 3.88
CA ILE A 314 27.37 28.55 2.53
C ILE A 314 27.06 29.60 1.48
N ASP A 315 28.09 30.01 0.74
CA ASP A 315 27.95 30.77 -0.49
C ASP A 315 27.71 29.84 -1.68
N THR A 316 26.48 29.84 -2.21
CA THR A 316 26.09 29.05 -3.38
C THR A 316 26.86 29.37 -4.66
N LYS A 317 27.56 30.51 -4.74
CA LYS A 317 28.44 30.86 -5.87
C LYS A 317 29.86 30.34 -5.67
N ASN A 318 30.24 29.97 -4.45
CA ASN A 318 31.55 29.42 -4.13
C ASN A 318 31.57 27.91 -4.41
N LYS A 319 32.15 27.53 -5.55
CA LYS A 319 32.28 26.13 -5.99
C LYS A 319 33.02 25.25 -4.98
N VAL A 320 33.99 25.82 -4.23
CA VAL A 320 34.75 25.06 -3.23
C VAL A 320 33.85 24.68 -2.07
N GLN A 321 33.08 25.64 -1.54
CA GLN A 321 32.12 25.38 -0.46
C GLN A 321 30.99 24.45 -0.89
N MET A 322 30.48 24.61 -2.12
CA MET A 322 29.45 23.71 -2.64
C MET A 322 29.95 22.26 -2.81
N ASN A 323 31.22 22.08 -3.18
CA ASN A 323 31.82 20.76 -3.22
C ASN A 323 32.05 20.20 -1.81
N GLN A 324 32.53 21.02 -0.87
CA GLN A 324 32.66 20.63 0.54
C GLN A 324 31.32 20.17 1.13
N LEU A 325 30.23 20.88 0.83
CA LEU A 325 28.87 20.50 1.24
C LEU A 325 28.45 19.17 0.65
N LEU A 326 28.64 19.00 -0.65
CA LEU A 326 28.30 17.76 -1.32
C LEU A 326 29.07 16.57 -0.71
N GLN A 327 30.37 16.72 -0.48
CA GLN A 327 31.20 15.67 0.11
C GLN A 327 30.80 15.39 1.56
N ALA A 328 30.57 16.42 2.38
CA ALA A 328 30.11 16.25 3.75
C ALA A 328 28.75 15.53 3.81
N TYR A 329 27.85 15.84 2.87
CA TYR A 329 26.54 15.20 2.79
C TYR A 329 26.63 13.75 2.31
N ILE A 330 27.41 13.46 1.26
CA ILE A 330 27.66 12.09 0.80
C ILE A 330 28.30 11.25 1.91
N GLN A 331 29.27 11.82 2.63
CA GLN A 331 29.93 11.15 3.74
C GLN A 331 28.93 10.81 4.85
N ASP A 332 28.07 11.75 5.24
CA ASP A 332 27.02 11.54 6.25
C ASP A 332 26.03 10.43 5.83
N VAL A 333 25.71 10.35 4.54
CA VAL A 333 24.89 9.27 3.96
C VAL A 333 25.60 7.91 4.04
N PHE A 334 26.89 7.85 3.73
CA PHE A 334 27.66 6.60 3.83
C PHE A 334 27.91 6.18 5.28
N ASP A 335 28.15 7.12 6.19
CA ASP A 335 28.33 6.85 7.61
C ASP A 335 27.05 6.18 8.15
N GLU A 336 25.89 6.72 7.82
CA GLU A 336 24.61 6.11 8.17
C GLU A 336 24.44 4.71 7.56
N LEU A 337 24.73 4.58 6.27
CA LEU A 337 24.58 3.31 5.56
C LEU A 337 25.44 2.21 6.17
N ASN A 338 26.62 2.56 6.69
CA ASN A 338 27.50 1.63 7.40
C ASN A 338 26.95 1.29 8.80
N GLU A 339 26.29 2.23 9.49
CA GLU A 339 25.63 1.98 10.78
C GLU A 339 24.42 1.03 10.65
N SER A 340 23.79 0.98 9.46
CA SER A 340 22.70 0.04 9.13
C SER A 340 23.12 -1.43 9.03
N GLY A 341 24.41 -1.76 9.18
CA GLY A 341 24.92 -3.14 9.26
C GLY A 341 25.21 -3.82 7.93
N PHE A 342 25.16 -3.10 6.80
CA PHE A 342 25.54 -3.64 5.49
C PHE A 342 27.08 -3.71 5.35
N GLN A 343 27.61 -4.86 4.91
CA GLN A 343 29.02 -4.96 4.52
C GLN A 343 29.20 -4.52 3.06
N ILE A 344 29.58 -3.25 2.86
CA ILE A 344 29.76 -2.68 1.53
C ILE A 344 31.20 -2.92 1.06
N SER A 345 31.36 -3.68 -0.03
CA SER A 345 32.67 -3.84 -0.68
C SER A 345 33.13 -2.54 -1.35
N SER A 346 34.44 -2.41 -1.58
CA SER A 346 35.02 -1.24 -2.27
C SER A 346 34.44 -1.01 -3.67
N SER A 347 34.09 -2.08 -4.39
CA SER A 347 33.46 -2.01 -5.72
C SER A 347 32.04 -1.46 -5.63
N GLN A 348 31.24 -1.97 -4.68
CA GLN A 348 29.87 -1.49 -4.46
C GLN A 348 29.85 -0.04 -4.00
N LYS A 349 30.79 0.35 -3.12
CA LYS A 349 30.93 1.74 -2.67
C LYS A 349 31.12 2.71 -3.85
N SER A 350 31.97 2.37 -4.82
CA SER A 350 32.19 3.19 -6.01
C SER A 350 30.94 3.32 -6.89
N GLN A 351 30.14 2.25 -7.01
CA GLN A 351 28.90 2.27 -7.80
C GLN A 351 27.79 3.07 -7.09
N LEU A 352 27.72 2.97 -5.76
CA LEU A 352 26.78 3.75 -4.94
C LEU A 352 27.12 5.22 -4.93
N GLU A 353 28.41 5.57 -4.91
CA GLU A 353 28.87 6.96 -4.82
C GLU A 353 28.37 7.80 -6.01
N GLU A 354 28.31 7.24 -7.22
CA GLU A 354 27.76 7.93 -8.38
C GLU A 354 26.28 8.29 -8.19
N VAL A 355 25.48 7.31 -7.74
CA VAL A 355 24.03 7.45 -7.52
C VAL A 355 23.75 8.42 -6.38
N ILE A 356 24.42 8.25 -5.24
CA ILE A 356 24.30 9.11 -4.06
C ILE A 356 24.72 10.54 -4.42
N THR A 357 25.81 10.71 -5.16
CA THR A 357 26.28 12.03 -5.61
C THR A 357 25.22 12.74 -6.46
N LEU A 358 24.62 12.04 -7.42
CA LEU A 358 23.62 12.62 -8.30
C LEU A 358 22.37 13.06 -7.52
N GLU A 359 21.86 12.21 -6.63
CA GLU A 359 20.68 12.51 -5.82
C GLU A 359 20.95 13.59 -4.77
N SER A 360 22.12 13.58 -4.15
CA SER A 360 22.56 14.62 -3.19
C SER A 360 22.61 15.99 -3.86
N LYS A 361 23.16 16.09 -5.07
CA LYS A 361 23.16 17.34 -5.87
C LYS A 361 21.74 17.86 -6.13
N LYS A 362 20.79 16.97 -6.43
CA LYS A 362 19.38 17.36 -6.65
C LYS A 362 18.75 17.95 -5.39
N ILE A 363 18.96 17.32 -4.23
CA ILE A 363 18.43 17.79 -2.94
C ILE A 363 19.04 19.14 -2.57
N ILE A 364 20.37 19.28 -2.69
CA ILE A 364 21.09 20.55 -2.46
C ILE A 364 20.51 21.67 -3.34
N PHE A 365 20.34 21.41 -4.65
CA PHE A 365 19.78 22.39 -5.58
C PHE A 365 18.36 22.80 -5.18
N GLN A 366 17.49 21.84 -4.85
CA GLN A 366 16.12 22.12 -4.43
C GLN A 366 16.06 22.92 -3.13
N TYR A 367 16.91 22.58 -2.16
CA TYR A 367 17.01 23.26 -0.87
C TYR A 367 17.32 24.75 -1.03
N PHE A 368 18.40 25.08 -1.75
CA PHE A 368 18.77 26.49 -1.97
C PHE A 368 17.79 27.25 -2.88
N LYS A 369 17.17 26.56 -3.85
CA LYS A 369 16.10 27.16 -4.66
C LYS A 369 14.90 27.56 -3.79
N LYS A 370 14.51 26.74 -2.81
CA LYS A 370 13.43 27.07 -1.85
C LYS A 370 13.78 28.30 -1.01
N LEU A 371 15.03 28.43 -0.56
CA LEU A 371 15.49 29.57 0.25
C LEU A 371 15.52 30.89 -0.52
N GLN A 372 15.72 30.87 -1.84
CA GLN A 372 15.66 32.07 -2.69
C GLN A 372 14.24 32.48 -3.07
N SER A 373 13.25 31.59 -2.88
CA SER A 373 11.84 31.82 -3.18
C SER A 373 10.99 32.27 -1.98
N LYS A 374 11.61 32.32 -0.80
CA LYS A 374 11.08 32.95 0.41
C LYS A 374 11.76 34.31 0.58
#